data_AF-W2SUQ4-F1
#
_entry.id   AF-W2SUQ4-F1
#
_cell.length_a   1.000
_cell.length_b   1.000
_cell.length_c   1.000
_cell.angle_alpha   90.00
_cell.angle_beta   90.00
_cell.angle_gamma   90.00
#
_symmetry.space_group_name_H-M   'P 1'
#
loop_
_entity.id
_entity.type
_entity.pdbx_description
1 polymer ?
#
loop_
_entity_poly.entity_id
_entity_poly.type
_entity_poly.pdbx_seq_one_letter_code
_entity_poly.pdbx_strand_id
1 'polypeptide(L)' 'MFFRHFVLLMLVLSLLLLSTVAATEKPENGGKLKKDSGKDMKKRCRDAHECRLYSKSDICYNPSMTHLWRKCPKKCGRC' A
#
# COMPACT_ATOMS: atom_id res chain seq x y z
N MET A 1 -18.49 -5.65 40.85
CA MET A 1 -19.18 -6.01 39.59
C MET A 1 -18.78 -5.13 38.39
N PHE A 2 -18.50 -3.84 38.57
CA PHE A 2 -18.09 -2.92 37.48
C PHE A 2 -16.86 -3.34 36.67
N PHE A 3 -15.83 -3.88 37.32
CA PHE A 3 -14.57 -4.25 36.63
C PHE A 3 -14.77 -5.36 35.59
N ARG A 4 -15.63 -6.35 35.87
CA ARG A 4 -15.93 -7.43 34.91
C ARG A 4 -16.66 -6.91 33.69
N HIS A 5 -17.59 -5.96 33.88
CA HIS A 5 -18.27 -5.31 32.76
C HIS A 5 -17.33 -4.44 31.94
N PHE A 6 -16.42 -3.71 32.58
CA PHE A 6 -15.42 -2.88 31.91
C PHE A 6 -14.49 -3.71 31.02
N VAL A 7 -14.01 -4.86 31.52
CA VAL A 7 -13.15 -5.78 30.75
C VAL A 7 -13.90 -6.36 29.55
N LEU A 8 -15.16 -6.78 29.73
CA LEU A 8 -15.98 -7.28 28.63
C LEU A 8 -16.23 -6.21 27.56
N LEU A 9 -16.44 -4.96 27.96
CA LEU A 9 -16.69 -3.84 27.05
C LEU A 9 -15.45 -3.54 26.19
N MET A 10 -14.25 -3.56 26.79
CA MET A 10 -12.98 -3.38 26.05
C MET A 10 -12.71 -4.53 25.07
N LEU A 11 -13.09 -5.76 25.43
CA LEU A 11 -12.94 -6.94 24.56
C LEU A 11 -13.86 -6.84 23.34
N VAL A 12 -15.13 -6.47 23.54
CA VAL A 12 -16.08 -6.24 22.45
C VAL A 12 -15.62 -5.11 21.53
N LEU A 13 -15.11 -4.01 22.10
CA LEU A 13 -14.58 -2.89 21.32
C LEU A 13 -13.39 -3.30 20.43
N SER A 14 -12.51 -4.15 20.96
CA SER A 14 -11.35 -4.68 20.24
C SER A 14 -11.74 -5.58 19.07
N LEU A 15 -12.76 -6.43 19.24
CA LEU A 15 -13.31 -7.26 18.15
C LEU A 15 -14.01 -6.41 17.06
N LEU A 16 -14.71 -5.35 17.44
CA LEU A 16 -15.31 -4.39 16.51
C LEU A 16 -14.25 -3.68 15.65
N LEU A 17 -13.14 -3.25 16.26
CA LEU A 17 -12.02 -2.62 15.56
C LEU A 17 -11.33 -3.59 14.58
N LEU A 18 -11.24 -4.88 14.91
CA LEU A 18 -10.64 -5.86 14.00
C LEU A 18 -11.50 -6.09 12.74
N SER A 19 -12.82 -5.97 12.87
CA SER A 19 -13.78 -6.16 11.78
C SER A 19 -13.80 -4.99 10.79
N THR A 20 -13.54 -3.76 11.23
CA THR A 20 -13.49 -2.58 10.35
C THR A 20 -12.24 -2.53 9.49
N VAL A 21 -11.12 -3.11 9.95
CA VAL A 21 -9.89 -3.22 9.14
C VAL A 21 -10.02 -4.26 8.03
N ALA A 22 -10.86 -5.28 8.21
CA ALA A 22 -11.13 -6.30 7.18
C ALA A 22 -12.06 -5.82 6.05
N ALA A 23 -12.70 -4.64 6.18
CA ALA A 23 -13.70 -4.14 5.23
C ALA A 23 -13.18 -3.09 4.22
N THR A 24 -11.87 -2.87 4.14
CA THR A 24 -11.25 -2.05 3.09
C THR A 24 -10.25 -2.82 2.23
N GLU A 25 -10.55 -4.07 1.89
CA GLU A 25 -10.04 -4.67 0.66
C GLU A 25 -11.14 -4.57 -0.40
N LYS A 26 -11.14 -3.44 -1.11
CA LYS A 26 -11.84 -3.35 -2.39
C LYS A 26 -11.00 -4.14 -3.40
N PRO A 27 -11.51 -5.22 -4.01
CA PRO A 27 -10.80 -5.91 -5.07
C PRO A 27 -10.94 -5.06 -6.34
N GLU A 28 -9.94 -4.25 -6.65
CA GLU A 28 -9.78 -3.77 -8.02
C GLU A 28 -9.17 -4.89 -8.86
N ASN A 29 -10.05 -5.77 -9.32
CA ASN A 29 -9.86 -6.54 -10.54
C ASN A 29 -9.75 -5.54 -11.70
N GLY A 30 -8.52 -5.34 -12.20
CA GLY A 30 -8.23 -4.46 -13.32
C GLY A 30 -7.01 -4.97 -14.08
N GLY A 31 -7.15 -6.15 -14.69
CA GLY A 31 -6.18 -6.64 -15.66
C GLY A 31 -6.04 -5.69 -16.86
N LYS A 32 -4.79 -5.63 -17.38
CA LYS A 32 -4.37 -5.11 -18.69
C LYS A 32 -4.63 -3.62 -19.00
N LEU A 33 -3.53 -2.88 -19.18
CA LEU A 33 -3.04 -2.62 -20.54
C LEU A 33 -1.58 -2.15 -20.54
N LYS A 34 -0.74 -2.93 -21.23
CA LYS A 34 0.53 -2.48 -21.83
C LYS A 34 0.25 -1.18 -22.60
N LYS A 35 1.03 -0.12 -22.34
CA LYS A 35 1.23 0.95 -23.33
C LYS A 35 2.71 1.18 -23.50
N ASP A 36 3.31 0.34 -24.34
CA ASP A 36 4.48 0.68 -25.13
C ASP A 36 4.10 1.88 -26.02
N SER A 37 4.65 3.05 -25.74
CA SER A 37 4.66 4.19 -26.67
C SER A 37 5.66 5.22 -26.17
N GLY A 38 6.44 5.79 -27.08
CA GLY A 38 7.19 7.02 -26.81
C GLY A 38 8.70 6.82 -26.74
N LYS A 39 9.27 6.66 -27.92
CA LYS A 39 10.64 6.92 -28.31
C LYS A 39 10.97 8.41 -28.03
N ASP A 40 11.34 8.76 -26.80
CA ASP A 40 11.91 10.08 -26.50
C ASP A 40 12.96 9.98 -25.39
N MET A 41 14.12 10.55 -25.70
CA MET A 41 15.36 10.53 -24.95
C MET A 41 15.34 11.54 -23.80
N LYS A 42 14.28 11.53 -22.98
CA LYS A 42 14.30 12.09 -21.63
C LYS A 42 14.85 10.99 -20.73
N LYS A 43 15.86 11.29 -19.89
CA LYS A 43 16.44 10.34 -18.90
C LYS A 43 15.31 9.54 -18.24
N ARG A 44 15.04 8.32 -18.74
CA ARG A 44 13.89 7.52 -18.32
C ARG A 44 14.13 7.18 -16.87
N CYS A 45 13.34 7.72 -15.96
CA CYS A 45 13.35 7.19 -14.60
C CYS A 45 12.99 5.72 -14.69
N ARG A 46 13.90 4.90 -14.18
CA ARG A 46 13.79 3.46 -14.21
C ARG A 46 13.67 3.02 -12.77
N ASP A 47 12.63 2.24 -12.50
CA ASP A 47 12.49 1.58 -11.22
C ASP A 47 13.51 0.44 -11.12
N ALA A 48 14.03 0.20 -9.92
CA ALA A 48 14.79 -0.99 -9.62
C ALA A 48 13.93 -2.26 -9.74
N HIS A 49 14.57 -3.42 -9.93
CA HIS A 49 13.84 -4.69 -10.11
C HIS A 49 13.01 -5.07 -8.86
N GLU A 50 13.55 -4.77 -7.68
CA GLU A 50 12.89 -4.96 -6.38
C GLU A 50 11.57 -4.18 -6.23
N CYS A 51 11.38 -3.10 -6.97
CA CYS A 51 10.13 -2.32 -6.98
C CYS A 51 8.92 -3.12 -7.46
N ARG A 52 9.14 -4.23 -8.19
CA ARG A 52 8.05 -5.11 -8.66
C ARG A 52 7.48 -5.99 -7.55
N LEU A 53 8.23 -6.21 -6.47
CA LEU A 53 7.86 -7.13 -5.40
C LEU A 53 6.83 -6.54 -4.42
N TYR A 54 6.80 -5.22 -4.27
CA TYR A 54 5.96 -4.52 -3.30
C TYR A 54 4.90 -3.69 -4.00
N SER A 55 3.76 -3.42 -3.37
CA SER A 55 2.73 -2.56 -3.99
C SER A 55 3.18 -1.09 -4.02
N LYS A 56 2.45 -0.26 -4.80
CA LYS A 56 2.67 1.20 -4.77
C LYS A 56 2.42 1.76 -3.37
N SER A 57 1.40 1.25 -2.68
CA SER A 57 1.04 1.64 -1.32
C SER A 57 2.20 1.42 -0.35
N ASP A 58 2.82 0.24 -0.44
CA ASP A 58 3.91 -0.17 0.46
C ASP A 58 5.19 0.64 0.26
N ILE A 59 5.49 1.07 -0.97
CA ILE A 59 6.73 1.82 -1.25
C ILE A 59 6.50 3.32 -1.07
N CYS A 60 5.36 3.85 -1.50
CA CYS A 60 5.16 5.29 -1.64
C CYS A 60 4.55 5.95 -0.41
N TYR A 61 3.81 5.21 0.41
CA TYR A 61 3.10 5.73 1.57
C TYR A 61 3.62 5.18 2.89
N ASN A 62 4.47 4.15 2.86
CA ASN A 62 5.10 3.61 4.06
C ASN A 62 6.43 4.31 4.36
N PRO A 63 6.55 5.04 5.49
CA PRO A 63 7.79 5.72 5.85
C PRO A 63 8.96 4.74 6.12
N SER A 64 8.68 3.50 6.55
CA SER A 64 9.68 2.46 6.81
C SER A 64 10.37 1.93 5.54
N MET A 65 9.77 2.13 4.36
CA MET A 65 10.28 1.69 3.06
C MET A 65 10.95 2.81 2.27
N THR A 66 11.46 3.83 2.95
CA THR A 66 12.09 5.02 2.33
C THR A 66 13.28 4.70 1.41
N HIS A 67 13.97 3.57 1.65
CA HIS A 67 15.08 3.11 0.82
C HIS A 67 14.60 2.65 -0.57
N LEU A 68 13.44 1.99 -0.65
CA LEU A 68 12.78 1.59 -1.90
C LEU A 68 12.17 2.79 -2.61
N TRP A 69 11.61 3.73 -1.86
CA TRP A 69 11.00 4.95 -2.41
C TRP A 69 11.93 5.75 -3.33
N ARG A 70 13.23 5.87 -2.99
CA ARG A 70 14.21 6.55 -3.86
C ARG A 70 14.54 5.76 -5.12
N LYS A 71 14.43 4.43 -5.07
CA LYS A 71 14.77 3.52 -6.16
C LYS A 71 13.59 3.21 -7.09
N CYS A 72 12.37 3.54 -6.67
CA CYS A 72 11.12 3.30 -7.38
C CYS A 72 10.36 4.59 -7.76
N PRO A 73 11.00 5.62 -8.35
CA PRO A 73 10.37 6.90 -8.59
C PRO A 73 9.22 6.82 -9.61
N LYS A 74 9.28 5.93 -10.59
CA LYS A 74 8.24 5.76 -11.61
C LYS A 74 7.03 5.05 -11.03
N LYS A 75 7.22 4.05 -10.17
CA LYS A 75 6.10 3.41 -9.45
C LYS A 75 5.32 4.38 -8.56
N CYS A 76 6.03 5.33 -7.96
CA CYS A 76 5.42 6.39 -7.16
C CYS A 76 4.92 7.60 -7.97
N GLY A 77 5.06 7.61 -9.30
CA GLY A 77 4.61 8.71 -10.16
C GLY A 77 5.37 10.03 -9.93
N ARG A 78 6.61 9.95 -9.44
CA ARG A 78 7.53 11.09 -9.31
C ARG A 78 8.30 11.37 -10.60
N CYS A 79 8.12 10.46 -11.54
CA CYS A 79 8.58 10.42 -12.90
C CYS A 79 7.59 9.50 -13.65
#